data_AF-X1LQJ7-F1
#
_entry.id   AF-X1LQJ7-F1
#
_cell.length_a   1.000
_cell.length_b   1.000
_cell.length_c   1.000
_cell.angle_alpha   90.00
_cell.angle_beta   90.00
_cell.angle_gamma   90.00
#
_symmetry.space_group_name_H-M   'P 1'
#
loop_
_entity.id
_entity.type
_entity.pdbx_description
1 polymer ?
#
loop_
_entity_poly.entity_id
_entity_poly.type
_entity_poly.pdbx_seq_one_letter_code
_entity_poly.pdbx_strand_id
1 'polypeptide(L)'
;MNKPSKGLMSKIERFYERYPGENFGFAAVALLILTVGSSIILYMRVDPTFSFFTHYVSGLGGPPKGAPEGIQYLSATVYNLGMLLAVPLRIAFLFQVIILVKRNGVGLWLSRTSLVTGLVSSTGWLLMALVPFSADLDLHMIGALVYFLGATSFQLTFAVTELKTPGLPKHLPLLGLLNLVVFSAFSYQLIQVEVLQ
;
A
#
# COMPACT_ATOMS: atom_id res chain seq x y z
N MET A 1 25.10 13.07 -24.86
CA MET A 1 25.00 12.32 -23.58
C MET A 1 25.11 13.30 -22.43
N ASN A 2 24.05 13.48 -21.63
CA ASN A 2 24.09 14.35 -20.45
C ASN A 2 24.95 13.72 -19.36
N LYS A 3 25.88 14.49 -18.78
CA LYS A 3 26.72 14.04 -17.65
C LYS A 3 25.82 13.56 -16.50
N PRO A 4 26.12 12.41 -15.86
CA PRO A 4 25.36 11.96 -14.71
C PRO A 4 25.49 12.98 -13.58
N SER A 5 24.36 13.41 -13.03
CA SER A 5 24.33 14.35 -11.90
C SER A 5 25.16 13.81 -10.73
N LYS A 6 25.95 14.63 -10.06
CA LYS A 6 26.58 14.24 -8.78
C LYS A 6 25.55 14.50 -7.68
N GLY A 7 25.05 13.47 -7.00
CA GLY A 7 24.08 13.64 -5.91
C GLY A 7 23.35 12.36 -5.50
N LEU A 8 22.43 12.47 -4.54
CA LEU A 8 21.58 11.36 -4.07
C LEU A 8 20.79 10.74 -5.23
N MET A 9 20.27 11.57 -6.13
CA MET A 9 19.49 11.11 -7.29
C MET A 9 20.28 10.14 -8.18
N SER A 10 21.56 10.41 -8.46
CA SER A 10 22.36 9.50 -9.29
C SER A 10 22.79 8.23 -8.56
N LYS A 11 22.81 8.23 -7.23
CA LYS A 11 22.96 6.97 -6.46
C LYS A 11 21.70 6.11 -6.61
N ILE A 12 20.52 6.72 -6.51
CA ILE A 12 19.24 6.04 -6.67
C ILE A 12 19.07 5.52 -8.11
N GLU A 13 19.44 6.30 -9.12
CA GLU A 13 19.36 5.85 -10.53
C GLU A 13 20.28 4.65 -10.78
N ARG A 14 21.54 4.68 -10.31
CA ARG A 14 22.46 3.54 -10.40
C ARG A 14 21.97 2.30 -9.65
N PHE A 15 21.24 2.50 -8.55
CA PHE A 15 20.60 1.39 -7.86
C PHE A 15 19.56 0.71 -8.76
N TYR A 16 18.69 1.48 -9.43
CA TYR A 16 17.67 0.92 -10.34
C TYR A 16 18.23 0.41 -11.66
N GLU A 17 19.42 0.84 -12.08
CA GLU A 17 20.16 0.21 -13.20
C GLU A 17 20.59 -1.22 -12.86
N ARG A 18 20.92 -1.49 -11.59
CA ARG A 18 21.31 -2.82 -11.12
C ARG A 18 20.13 -3.68 -10.65
N TYR A 19 19.10 -3.05 -10.09
CA TYR A 19 17.93 -3.70 -9.54
C TYR A 19 16.67 -3.11 -10.20
N PRO A 20 16.18 -3.72 -11.29
CA PRO A 20 14.99 -3.23 -12.00
C PRO A 20 13.82 -3.16 -11.04
N GLY A 21 13.21 -1.99 -10.90
CA GLY A 21 12.24 -1.79 -9.84
C GLY A 21 10.88 -2.45 -10.09
N GLU A 22 10.62 -2.89 -11.33
CA GLU A 22 9.46 -3.73 -11.63
C GLU A 22 9.50 -5.01 -10.78
N ASN A 23 10.70 -5.51 -10.45
CA ASN A 23 10.87 -6.64 -9.55
C ASN A 23 10.40 -6.31 -8.13
N PHE A 24 10.58 -5.08 -7.63
CA PHE A 24 10.02 -4.68 -6.34
C PHE A 24 8.49 -4.62 -6.39
N GLY A 25 7.92 -4.14 -7.51
CA GLY A 25 6.48 -4.16 -7.73
C GLY A 25 5.91 -5.57 -7.73
N PHE A 26 6.48 -6.48 -8.53
CA PHE A 26 6.09 -7.88 -8.57
C PHE A 26 6.28 -8.58 -7.21
N ALA A 27 7.41 -8.37 -6.55
CA ALA A 27 7.67 -8.94 -5.23
C ALA A 27 6.67 -8.43 -4.19
N ALA A 28 6.33 -7.15 -4.20
CA ALA A 28 5.33 -6.59 -3.30
C ALA A 28 3.95 -7.23 -3.52
N VAL A 29 3.52 -7.37 -4.78
CA VAL A 29 2.23 -8.00 -5.12
C VAL A 29 2.22 -9.48 -4.74
N ALA A 30 3.28 -10.23 -5.08
CA ALA A 30 3.40 -11.64 -4.72
C ALA A 30 3.38 -11.85 -3.20
N LEU A 31 4.14 -11.04 -2.47
CA LEU A 31 4.18 -11.07 -1.01
C LEU A 31 2.81 -10.75 -0.42
N LEU A 32 2.09 -9.76 -0.94
CA LEU A 32 0.74 -9.41 -0.50
C LEU A 32 -0.25 -10.56 -0.70
N ILE A 33 -0.26 -11.17 -1.89
CA ILE A 33 -1.15 -12.30 -2.19
C ILE A 33 -0.85 -13.46 -1.24
N LEU A 34 0.42 -13.80 -1.04
CA LEU A 34 0.83 -14.87 -0.13
C LEU A 34 0.45 -14.55 1.32
N THR A 35 0.66 -13.32 1.76
CA THR A 35 0.38 -12.86 3.11
C THR A 35 -1.12 -12.92 3.40
N VAL A 36 -1.93 -12.29 2.55
CA VAL A 36 -3.39 -12.24 2.71
C VAL A 36 -3.98 -13.63 2.58
N GLY A 37 -3.58 -14.40 1.56
CA GLY A 37 -4.08 -15.76 1.34
C GLY A 37 -3.75 -16.70 2.50
N SER A 38 -2.49 -16.69 2.98
CA SER A 38 -2.08 -17.51 4.12
C SER A 38 -2.78 -17.10 5.41
N SER A 39 -2.93 -15.79 5.65
CA SER A 39 -3.64 -15.29 6.83
C SER A 39 -5.10 -15.70 6.82
N ILE A 40 -5.80 -15.60 5.68
CA ILE A 40 -7.19 -16.06 5.53
C ILE A 40 -7.32 -17.55 5.83
N ILE A 41 -6.46 -18.39 5.24
CA ILE A 41 -6.48 -19.84 5.47
C ILE A 41 -6.33 -20.16 6.96
N LEU A 42 -5.47 -19.42 7.67
CA LEU A 42 -5.27 -19.58 9.11
C LEU A 42 -6.43 -19.03 9.93
N TYR A 43 -7.00 -17.90 9.53
CA TYR A 43 -8.14 -17.25 10.18
C TYR A 43 -9.37 -18.17 10.14
N MET A 44 -9.64 -18.79 8.97
CA MET A 44 -10.76 -19.71 8.75
C MET A 44 -10.72 -20.97 9.62
N ARG A 45 -9.55 -21.31 10.20
CA ARG A 45 -9.46 -22.42 11.17
C ARG A 45 -10.08 -22.08 12.52
N VAL A 46 -10.21 -20.80 12.83
CA VAL A 46 -10.78 -20.29 14.09
C VAL A 46 -12.18 -19.75 13.84
N ASP A 47 -12.36 -18.98 12.76
CA ASP A 47 -13.67 -18.48 12.33
C ASP A 47 -14.00 -18.97 10.90
N PRO A 48 -14.73 -20.09 10.77
CA PRO A 48 -15.14 -20.64 9.48
C PRO A 48 -16.13 -19.76 8.70
N THR A 49 -16.68 -18.70 9.32
CA THR A 49 -17.66 -17.79 8.67
C THR A 49 -17.00 -16.67 7.88
N PHE A 50 -15.66 -16.63 7.84
CA PHE A 50 -14.91 -15.64 7.10
C PHE A 50 -15.35 -15.56 5.63
N SER A 51 -15.60 -14.33 5.18
CA SER A 51 -15.91 -14.01 3.79
C SER A 51 -15.49 -12.57 3.52
N PHE A 52 -15.03 -12.30 2.29
CA PHE A 52 -14.69 -10.94 1.85
C PHE A 52 -15.89 -9.97 1.87
N PHE A 53 -17.11 -10.48 1.99
CA PHE A 53 -18.32 -9.67 2.11
C PHE A 53 -18.69 -9.32 3.56
N THR A 54 -18.14 -10.05 4.54
CA THR A 54 -18.49 -9.91 5.96
C THR A 54 -17.32 -9.50 6.84
N HIS A 55 -16.09 -9.64 6.35
CA HIS A 55 -14.87 -9.33 7.07
C HIS A 55 -14.00 -8.36 6.28
N TYR A 56 -13.47 -7.36 6.99
CA TYR A 56 -12.47 -6.45 6.43
C TYR A 56 -11.12 -7.15 6.35
N VAL A 57 -10.42 -7.00 5.21
CA VAL A 57 -9.06 -7.53 5.03
C VAL A 57 -8.10 -6.98 6.09
N SER A 58 -8.25 -5.71 6.47
CA SER A 58 -7.47 -5.11 7.58
C SER A 58 -7.69 -5.81 8.93
N GLY A 59 -8.87 -6.39 9.15
CA GLY A 59 -9.19 -7.17 10.35
C GLY A 59 -8.41 -8.48 10.46
N LEU A 60 -7.77 -8.94 9.39
CA LEU A 60 -6.87 -10.10 9.43
C LEU A 60 -5.65 -9.88 10.33
N GLY A 61 -5.28 -8.62 10.61
CA GLY A 61 -4.21 -8.25 11.54
C GLY A 61 -4.60 -8.32 13.02
N GLY A 62 -5.85 -8.68 13.32
CA GLY A 62 -6.39 -8.79 14.67
C GLY A 62 -6.91 -10.21 15.00
N PRO A 63 -7.49 -10.39 16.21
CA PRO A 63 -8.07 -11.65 16.61
C PRO A 63 -9.30 -12.01 15.75
N PRO A 64 -9.54 -13.30 15.47
CA PRO A 64 -10.75 -13.73 14.79
C PRO A 64 -12.03 -13.36 15.55
N LYS A 65 -13.14 -13.17 14.82
CA LYS A 65 -14.41 -12.77 15.44
C LYS A 65 -14.85 -13.83 16.47
N GLY A 66 -15.15 -13.38 17.69
CA GLY A 66 -15.56 -14.26 18.79
C GLY A 66 -14.44 -15.12 19.39
N ALA A 67 -13.19 -14.92 18.96
CA ALA A 67 -12.06 -15.62 19.53
C ALA A 67 -11.63 -14.97 20.86
N PRO A 68 -11.10 -15.74 21.84
CA PRO A 68 -10.66 -15.18 23.11
C PRO A 68 -9.66 -14.03 22.94
N GLU A 69 -9.89 -12.96 23.70
CA GLU A 69 -9.00 -11.80 23.78
C GLU A 69 -7.67 -12.17 24.47
N GLY A 70 -6.63 -11.38 24.21
CA GLY A 70 -5.29 -11.58 24.81
C GLY A 70 -4.49 -12.73 24.21
N ILE A 71 -5.02 -13.44 23.21
CA ILE A 71 -4.31 -14.48 22.47
C ILE A 71 -3.75 -13.92 21.17
N GLN A 72 -2.48 -14.20 20.88
CA GLN A 72 -1.88 -13.88 19.59
C GLN A 72 -2.18 -15.00 18.58
N TYR A 73 -2.95 -14.66 17.54
CA TYR A 73 -3.32 -15.61 16.49
C TYR A 73 -2.26 -15.65 15.38
N LEU A 74 -1.97 -16.84 14.87
CA LEU A 74 -1.00 -17.01 13.78
C LEU A 74 -1.44 -16.27 12.51
N SER A 75 -2.75 -16.19 12.23
CA SER A 75 -3.31 -15.41 11.12
C SER A 75 -2.90 -13.93 11.19
N ALA A 76 -3.04 -13.32 12.37
CA ALA A 76 -2.65 -11.94 12.65
C ALA A 76 -1.14 -11.74 12.53
N THR A 77 -0.34 -12.65 13.09
CA THR A 77 1.12 -12.59 12.99
C THR A 77 1.59 -12.65 11.54
N VAL A 78 1.07 -13.60 10.74
CA VAL A 78 1.41 -13.73 9.32
C VAL A 78 1.00 -12.47 8.55
N TYR A 79 -0.20 -11.96 8.81
CA TYR A 79 -0.69 -10.73 8.18
C TYR A 79 0.21 -9.54 8.48
N ASN A 80 0.44 -9.23 9.77
CA ASN A 80 1.19 -8.04 10.18
C ASN A 80 2.65 -8.09 9.71
N LEU A 81 3.32 -9.25 9.79
CA LEU A 81 4.68 -9.42 9.30
C LEU A 81 4.76 -9.27 7.77
N GLY A 82 3.85 -9.91 7.04
CA GLY A 82 3.85 -9.80 5.58
C GLY A 82 3.55 -8.38 5.11
N MET A 83 2.62 -7.69 5.78
CA MET A 83 2.32 -6.28 5.55
C MET A 83 3.55 -5.40 5.85
N LEU A 84 4.27 -5.65 6.94
CA LEU A 84 5.49 -4.92 7.29
C LEU A 84 6.60 -5.11 6.25
N LEU A 85 6.80 -6.34 5.78
CA LEU A 85 7.79 -6.67 4.73
C LEU A 85 7.44 -6.06 3.37
N ALA A 86 6.15 -5.85 3.08
CA ALA A 86 5.70 -5.24 1.83
C ALA A 86 5.98 -3.72 1.75
N VAL A 87 6.06 -3.03 2.89
CA VAL A 87 6.33 -1.57 2.95
C VAL A 87 7.61 -1.16 2.23
N PRO A 88 8.81 -1.73 2.51
CA PRO A 88 10.03 -1.34 1.82
C PRO A 88 9.98 -1.62 0.32
N LEU A 89 9.34 -2.72 -0.09
CA LEU A 89 9.16 -3.05 -1.51
C LEU A 89 8.26 -2.03 -2.22
N ARG A 90 7.16 -1.62 -1.58
CA ARG A 90 6.26 -0.57 -2.06
C ARG A 90 7.00 0.76 -2.21
N ILE A 91 7.80 1.15 -1.21
CA ILE A 91 8.56 2.41 -1.25
C ILE A 91 9.58 2.37 -2.39
N ALA A 92 10.30 1.26 -2.58
CA ALA A 92 11.22 1.10 -3.70
C ALA A 92 10.49 1.21 -5.05
N PHE A 93 9.38 0.49 -5.22
CA PHE A 93 8.55 0.60 -6.42
C PHE A 93 8.08 2.04 -6.68
N LEU A 94 7.61 2.75 -5.65
CA LEU A 94 7.18 4.15 -5.75
C LEU A 94 8.32 5.05 -6.27
N PHE A 95 9.53 4.92 -5.74
CA PHE A 95 10.67 5.72 -6.22
C PHE A 95 10.98 5.43 -7.69
N GLN A 96 10.98 4.16 -8.11
CA GLN A 96 11.23 3.81 -9.50
C GLN A 96 10.19 4.44 -10.44
N VAL A 97 8.92 4.32 -10.08
CA VAL A 97 7.81 4.85 -10.87
C VAL A 97 7.93 6.37 -11.03
N ILE A 98 8.28 7.09 -9.97
CA ILE A 98 8.52 8.54 -10.02
C ILE A 98 9.72 8.90 -10.91
N ILE A 99 10.79 8.10 -10.88
CA ILE A 99 11.94 8.27 -11.80
C ILE A 99 11.49 8.08 -13.25
N LEU A 100 10.68 7.05 -13.53
CA LEU A 100 10.18 6.74 -14.87
C LEU A 100 9.35 7.90 -15.44
N VAL A 101 8.34 8.37 -14.71
CA VAL A 101 7.46 9.45 -15.21
C VAL A 101 8.21 10.77 -15.38
N LYS A 102 9.21 11.05 -14.52
CA LYS A 102 10.08 12.22 -14.64
C LYS A 102 10.99 12.14 -15.87
N ARG A 103 11.58 10.97 -16.14
CA ARG A 103 12.40 10.73 -17.34
C ARG A 103 11.59 10.91 -18.63
N ASN A 104 10.30 10.58 -18.60
CA ASN A 104 9.38 10.80 -19.70
C ASN A 104 8.82 12.24 -19.76
N GLY A 105 9.31 13.16 -18.92
CA GLY A 105 9.01 14.59 -19.05
C GLY A 105 7.74 15.05 -18.34
N VAL A 106 7.19 14.29 -17.39
CA VAL A 106 6.05 14.76 -16.60
C VAL A 106 6.46 15.95 -15.72
N GLY A 107 5.51 16.86 -15.45
CA GLY A 107 5.75 18.05 -14.64
C GLY A 107 6.27 17.74 -13.23
N LEU A 108 7.17 18.58 -12.74
CA LEU A 108 7.80 18.42 -11.42
C LEU A 108 6.77 18.37 -10.28
N TRP A 109 5.73 19.21 -10.37
CA TRP A 109 4.69 19.26 -9.35
C TRP A 109 3.90 17.96 -9.27
N LEU A 110 3.42 17.43 -10.41
CA LEU A 110 2.70 16.14 -10.45
C LEU A 110 3.56 14.98 -9.93
N SER A 111 4.84 14.93 -10.32
CA SER A 111 5.79 13.91 -9.80
C SER A 111 5.94 14.00 -8.28
N ARG A 112 6.11 15.22 -7.75
CA ARG A 112 6.29 15.43 -6.31
C ARG A 112 5.02 15.11 -5.52
N THR A 113 3.86 15.56 -6.00
CA THR A 113 2.58 15.28 -5.35
C THR A 113 2.30 13.78 -5.31
N SER A 114 2.55 13.06 -6.40
CA SER A 114 2.43 11.59 -6.43
C SER A 114 3.39 10.91 -5.46
N LEU A 115 4.65 11.35 -5.39
CA LEU A 115 5.61 10.82 -4.43
C LEU A 115 5.16 11.05 -2.98
N VAL A 116 4.77 12.28 -2.65
CA VAL A 116 4.38 12.67 -1.28
C VAL A 116 3.15 11.89 -0.83
N THR A 117 2.09 11.83 -1.65
CA THR A 117 0.88 11.08 -1.31
C THR A 117 1.16 9.58 -1.19
N GLY A 118 1.99 9.02 -2.07
CA GLY A 118 2.43 7.62 -1.99
C GLY A 118 3.24 7.32 -0.72
N LEU A 119 4.10 8.24 -0.28
CA LEU A 119 4.86 8.11 0.96
C LEU A 119 3.95 8.23 2.20
N VAL A 120 3.02 9.20 2.21
CA VAL A 120 2.02 9.33 3.30
C VAL A 120 1.20 8.04 3.44
N SER A 121 0.71 7.50 2.32
CA SER A 121 0.04 6.19 2.29
C SER A 121 0.93 5.09 2.88
N SER A 122 2.20 5.04 2.49
CA SER A 122 3.14 4.02 2.97
C SER A 122 3.44 4.14 4.47
N THR A 123 3.45 5.36 5.01
CA THR A 123 3.55 5.60 6.46
C THR A 123 2.33 5.07 7.21
N GLY A 124 1.12 5.32 6.69
CA GLY A 124 -0.09 4.75 7.29
C GLY A 124 -0.07 3.22 7.29
N TRP A 125 0.35 2.62 6.17
CA TRP A 125 0.53 1.17 6.09
C TRP A 125 1.52 0.67 7.14
N LEU A 126 2.70 1.31 7.23
CA LEU A 126 3.72 0.95 8.20
C LEU A 126 3.18 1.02 9.63
N LEU A 127 2.44 2.08 9.96
CA LEU A 127 1.84 2.24 11.28
C LEU A 127 0.83 1.13 11.58
N MET A 128 -0.06 0.83 10.65
CA MET A 128 -1.04 -0.27 10.76
C MET A 128 -0.37 -1.64 10.95
N ALA A 129 0.78 -1.87 10.30
CA ALA A 129 1.52 -3.13 10.42
C ALA A 129 2.34 -3.23 11.72
N LEU A 130 2.91 -2.11 12.19
CA LEU A 130 3.70 -2.04 13.42
C LEU A 130 2.85 -2.04 14.68
N VAL A 131 1.62 -1.53 14.58
CA VAL A 131 0.67 -1.43 15.70
C VAL A 131 -0.51 -2.33 15.38
N PRO A 132 -0.47 -3.61 15.78
CA PRO A 132 -1.58 -4.53 15.58
C PRO A 132 -2.84 -4.00 16.28
N PHE A 133 -4.00 -4.35 15.72
CA PHE A 133 -5.32 -3.98 16.24
C PHE A 133 -5.47 -4.29 17.74
N SER A 134 -4.91 -5.40 18.21
CA SER A 134 -4.99 -5.84 19.61
C SER A 134 -4.04 -5.11 20.57
N ALA A 135 -3.06 -4.36 20.06
CA ALA A 135 -2.07 -3.68 20.88
C ALA A 135 -2.51 -2.26 21.25
N ASP A 136 -2.96 -1.49 20.24
CA ASP A 136 -3.48 -0.14 20.42
C ASP A 136 -4.44 0.14 19.26
N LEU A 137 -5.73 0.09 19.57
CA LEU A 137 -6.79 0.24 18.58
C LEU A 137 -6.77 1.63 17.95
N ASP A 138 -6.67 2.69 18.77
CA ASP A 138 -6.73 4.07 18.30
C ASP A 138 -5.58 4.35 17.34
N LEU A 139 -4.36 3.93 17.69
CA LEU A 139 -3.19 4.16 16.86
C LEU A 139 -3.21 3.30 15.59
N HIS A 140 -3.73 2.06 15.67
CA HIS A 140 -3.98 1.23 14.49
C HIS A 140 -4.97 1.91 13.54
N MET A 141 -6.07 2.45 14.07
CA MET A 141 -7.12 3.13 13.32
C MET A 141 -6.62 4.42 12.65
N ILE A 142 -5.77 5.19 13.34
CA ILE A 142 -5.06 6.34 12.73
C ILE A 142 -4.18 5.86 11.56
N GLY A 143 -3.44 4.77 11.75
CA GLY A 143 -2.62 4.16 10.69
C GLY A 143 -3.46 3.75 9.47
N ALA A 144 -4.58 3.07 9.71
CA ALA A 144 -5.53 2.68 8.67
C ALA A 144 -6.08 3.92 7.93
N LEU A 145 -6.51 4.96 8.66
CA LEU A 145 -7.04 6.19 8.06
C LEU A 145 -6.00 6.88 7.16
N VAL A 146 -4.78 7.04 7.66
CA VAL A 146 -3.65 7.61 6.90
C VAL A 146 -3.33 6.75 5.67
N TYR A 147 -3.38 5.41 5.82
CA TYR A 147 -3.12 4.48 4.72
C TYR A 147 -4.17 4.61 3.61
N PHE A 148 -5.45 4.48 3.94
CA PHE A 148 -6.54 4.44 2.96
C PHE A 148 -6.74 5.80 2.29
N LEU A 149 -6.75 6.91 3.06
CA LEU A 149 -6.85 8.25 2.47
C LEU A 149 -5.61 8.64 1.67
N GLY A 150 -4.42 8.29 2.17
CA GLY A 150 -3.16 8.45 1.45
C GLY A 150 -3.16 7.65 0.15
N ALA A 151 -3.64 6.40 0.17
CA ALA A 151 -3.73 5.55 -1.01
C ALA A 151 -4.71 6.12 -2.03
N THR A 152 -5.89 6.57 -1.61
CA THR A 152 -6.87 7.26 -2.46
C THR A 152 -6.24 8.48 -3.13
N SER A 153 -5.57 9.34 -2.35
CA SER A 153 -4.89 10.52 -2.87
C SER A 153 -3.76 10.16 -3.85
N PHE A 154 -2.99 9.14 -3.54
CA PHE A 154 -1.93 8.62 -4.40
C PHE A 154 -2.48 8.08 -5.72
N GLN A 155 -3.49 7.20 -5.68
CA GLN A 155 -4.06 6.61 -6.90
C GLN A 155 -4.64 7.69 -7.82
N LEU A 156 -5.32 8.69 -7.25
CA LEU A 156 -5.85 9.82 -8.02
C LEU A 156 -4.72 10.64 -8.67
N THR A 157 -3.74 11.08 -7.88
CA THR A 157 -2.65 11.92 -8.38
C THR A 157 -1.74 11.16 -9.35
N PHE A 158 -1.56 9.86 -9.13
CA PHE A 158 -0.75 9.01 -9.97
C PHE A 158 -1.45 8.66 -11.29
N ALA A 159 -2.77 8.41 -11.28
CA ALA A 159 -3.54 8.25 -12.52
C ALA A 159 -3.46 9.50 -13.41
N VAL A 160 -3.56 10.71 -12.81
CA VAL A 160 -3.35 11.97 -13.53
C VAL A 160 -1.91 12.07 -14.05
N THR A 161 -0.93 11.66 -13.26
CA THR A 161 0.48 11.63 -13.67
C THR A 161 0.68 10.75 -14.89
N GLU A 162 0.21 9.49 -14.87
CA GLU A 162 0.30 8.55 -15.99
C GLU A 162 -0.40 9.07 -17.26
N LEU A 163 -1.59 9.67 -17.12
CA LEU A 163 -2.29 10.30 -18.25
C LEU A 163 -1.50 11.44 -18.86
N LYS A 164 -0.83 12.24 -18.03
CA LYS A 164 -0.05 13.41 -18.46
C LYS A 164 1.37 13.07 -18.89
N THR A 165 1.88 11.89 -18.58
CA THR A 165 3.21 11.45 -19.03
C THR A 165 3.20 11.15 -20.54
N PRO A 166 4.05 11.82 -21.34
CA PRO A 166 4.28 11.48 -22.74
C PRO A 166 4.80 10.04 -22.90
N GLY A 167 4.42 9.36 -23.99
CA GLY A 167 4.91 8.01 -24.31
C GLY A 167 4.30 6.86 -23.49
N LEU A 168 3.59 7.14 -22.39
CA LEU A 168 2.86 6.11 -21.65
C LEU A 168 1.49 5.80 -22.29
N PRO A 169 1.10 4.51 -22.38
CA PRO A 169 -0.22 4.11 -22.82
C PRO A 169 -1.32 4.70 -21.95
N LYS A 170 -2.35 5.29 -22.57
CA LYS A 170 -3.42 6.02 -21.88
C LYS A 170 -4.43 5.14 -21.14
N HIS A 171 -4.34 3.82 -21.29
CA HIS A 171 -5.13 2.84 -20.55
C HIS A 171 -4.44 2.35 -19.26
N LEU A 172 -3.13 2.62 -19.05
CA LEU A 172 -2.43 2.28 -17.81
C LEU A 172 -3.17 2.75 -16.54
N PRO A 173 -3.74 3.98 -16.50
CA PRO A 173 -4.43 4.47 -15.31
C PRO A 173 -5.66 3.67 -14.92
N LEU A 174 -6.22 2.82 -15.80
CA LEU A 174 -7.43 2.05 -15.48
C LEU A 174 -7.26 1.17 -14.24
N LEU A 175 -6.08 0.57 -14.06
CA LEU A 175 -5.79 -0.23 -12.86
C LEU A 175 -5.66 0.66 -11.61
N GLY A 176 -5.03 1.83 -11.74
CA GLY A 176 -4.95 2.82 -10.66
C GLY A 176 -6.32 3.35 -10.25
N LEU A 177 -7.20 3.62 -11.22
CA LEU A 177 -8.58 4.06 -11.01
C LEU A 177 -9.46 2.97 -10.40
N LEU A 178 -9.28 1.71 -10.80
CA LEU A 178 -9.96 0.59 -10.15
C LEU A 178 -9.56 0.50 -8.67
N ASN A 179 -8.25 0.59 -8.39
CA ASN A 179 -7.75 0.65 -7.02
C ASN A 179 -8.29 1.88 -6.28
N LEU A 180 -8.37 3.05 -6.93
CA LEU A 180 -8.94 4.26 -6.33
C LEU A 180 -10.36 4.01 -5.83
N VAL A 181 -11.22 3.36 -6.62
CA VAL A 181 -12.60 3.02 -6.20
C VAL A 181 -12.58 2.12 -4.97
N VAL A 182 -11.75 1.07 -4.97
CA VAL A 182 -11.61 0.14 -3.83
C VAL A 182 -11.13 0.87 -2.57
N PHE A 183 -10.05 1.65 -2.67
CA PHE A 183 -9.50 2.42 -1.54
C PHE A 183 -10.46 3.51 -1.05
N SER A 184 -11.26 4.10 -1.95
CA SER A 184 -12.29 5.08 -1.57
C SER A 184 -13.44 4.41 -0.82
N ALA A 185 -13.88 3.22 -1.25
CA ALA A 185 -14.90 2.45 -0.54
C ALA A 185 -14.43 2.06 0.87
N PHE A 186 -13.19 1.58 1.01
CA PHE A 186 -12.61 1.29 2.32
C PHE A 186 -12.45 2.54 3.18
N SER A 187 -12.02 3.66 2.60
CA SER A 187 -11.91 4.95 3.30
C SER A 187 -13.27 5.39 3.84
N TYR A 188 -14.32 5.30 3.01
CA TYR A 188 -15.69 5.64 3.40
C TYR A 188 -16.20 4.74 4.52
N GLN A 189 -16.04 3.42 4.39
CA GLN A 189 -16.46 2.46 5.42
C GLN A 189 -15.73 2.70 6.75
N LEU A 190 -14.41 2.89 6.72
CA LEU A 190 -13.62 3.18 7.91
C LEU A 190 -14.13 4.43 8.64
N ILE A 191 -14.39 5.51 7.90
CA ILE A 191 -14.89 6.76 8.49
C ILE A 191 -16.29 6.58 9.06
N GLN A 192 -17.20 5.94 8.32
CA GLN A 192 -18.59 5.78 8.75
C GLN A 192 -18.77 4.83 9.93
N VAL A 193 -18.00 3.74 9.97
CA VAL A 193 -18.19 2.68 10.96
C VAL A 193 -17.35 2.94 12.21
N GLU A 194 -16.12 3.43 12.06
CA GLU A 194 -15.15 3.42 13.15
C GLU A 194 -14.80 4.83 13.68
N VAL A 195 -15.08 5.89 12.91
CA VAL A 195 -14.75 7.28 13.32
C VAL A 195 -15.97 8.07 13.78
N LEU A 196 -17.14 7.81 13.18
CA LEU A 196 -18.37 8.57 13.41
C LEU A 196 -19.38 7.88 14.34
N GLN A 197 -19.14 6.63 14.74
CA GLN A 197 -19.95 5.87 15.70
C GLN A 197 -19.28 5.88 17.07
#